data_AF-A0AAV2Q0F7-F1
#
_entry.id   AF-A0AAV2Q0F7-F1
#
_cell.length_a   1.000
_cell.length_b   1.000
_cell.length_c   1.000
_cell.angle_alpha   90.00
_cell.angle_beta   90.00
_cell.angle_gamma   90.00
#
_symmetry.space_group_name_H-M   'P 1'
#
loop_
_entity.id
_entity.type
_entity.pdbx_description
1 polymer ?
#
loop_
_entity_poly.entity_id
_entity_poly.type
_entity_poly.pdbx_seq_one_letter_code
_entity_poly.pdbx_strand_id
1 'polypeptide(L)'
;GGMCNEECGVDEKEITKGCAGDGCKCCISDCKPKRKCSKNGGMCKEECGVDEKEITKGCAGDGCKCCISDCKPKRKCRRNGGMCKEECGDDEKMITKGCAGDGCKCCISDCKPKRKCSKNGGMCKEECGVDEKEITKGCAGDGCKCCISDCKPKRKCSKNGGMCKEECGVDEKEITKGCAGDGCKCCISDCKPKRKCS
;
A
#
# COMPACT_ATOMS: atom_id res chain seq x y z
N GLY A 1 -12.08 -13.98 -2.57
CA GLY A 1 -11.06 -13.60 -3.55
C GLY A 1 -9.89 -13.20 -2.72
N GLY A 2 -9.25 -14.21 -2.14
CA GLY A 2 -8.23 -14.06 -1.13
C GLY A 2 -6.84 -13.98 -1.70
N MET A 3 -5.91 -13.68 -0.82
CA MET A 3 -4.48 -13.56 -1.08
C MET A 3 -3.74 -14.68 -0.35
N CYS A 4 -2.56 -15.05 -0.85
CA CYS A 4 -1.71 -16.02 -0.18
C CYS A 4 -0.67 -15.25 0.62
N ASN A 5 -0.74 -15.37 1.95
CA ASN A 5 0.20 -14.76 2.89
C ASN A 5 0.61 -15.80 3.93
N GLU A 6 1.69 -15.55 4.68
CA GLU A 6 2.11 -16.41 5.79
C GLU A 6 1.28 -16.18 7.04
N GLU A 7 0.74 -14.97 7.18
CA GLU A 7 -0.24 -14.58 8.18
C GLU A 7 -1.42 -13.86 7.51
N CYS A 8 -2.62 -14.16 8.00
CA CYS A 8 -3.81 -13.42 7.59
C CYS A 8 -3.95 -12.18 8.45
N GLY A 9 -4.40 -11.08 7.83
CA GLY A 9 -4.76 -9.89 8.58
C GLY A 9 -5.85 -10.20 9.61
N VAL A 10 -5.99 -9.32 10.60
CA VAL A 10 -6.95 -9.48 11.70
C VAL A 10 -8.38 -9.69 11.18
N ASP A 11 -8.71 -9.11 10.02
CA ASP A 11 -10.01 -9.20 9.33
C ASP A 11 -10.08 -10.26 8.22
N GLU A 12 -9.13 -11.20 8.18
CA GLU A 12 -9.04 -12.22 7.14
C GLU A 12 -9.12 -13.64 7.72
N LYS A 13 -9.91 -14.49 7.07
CA LYS A 13 -9.98 -15.90 7.45
C LYS A 13 -8.90 -16.69 6.74
N GLU A 14 -8.16 -17.46 7.53
CA GLU A 14 -7.29 -18.50 7.03
C GLU A 14 -8.14 -19.68 6.52
N ILE A 15 -7.94 -20.04 5.26
CA ILE A 15 -8.33 -21.36 4.75
C ILE A 15 -7.07 -22.14 4.35
N THR A 16 -7.02 -23.39 4.83
CA THR A 16 -5.87 -24.29 4.70
C THR A 16 -5.68 -24.86 3.29
N LYS A 17 -6.57 -24.53 2.34
CA LYS A 17 -6.55 -25.03 0.96
C LYS A 17 -6.76 -23.89 -0.03
N GLY A 18 -5.72 -23.54 -0.77
CA GLY A 18 -5.76 -22.46 -1.76
C GLY A 18 -4.38 -21.96 -2.16
N CYS A 19 -3.40 -22.07 -1.25
CA CYS A 19 -2.02 -21.66 -1.46
C CYS A 19 -1.04 -22.85 -1.49
N ALA A 20 0.08 -22.65 -2.19
CA ALA A 20 1.30 -23.46 -2.19
C ALA A 20 2.34 -22.77 -1.31
N GLY A 21 3.31 -23.53 -0.81
CA GLY A 21 4.37 -23.05 0.08
C GLY A 21 4.16 -23.55 1.52
N ASP A 22 5.25 -23.93 2.17
CA ASP A 22 5.25 -24.26 3.61
C ASP A 22 4.93 -23.00 4.42
N GLY A 23 4.06 -23.10 5.43
CA GLY A 23 3.61 -21.95 6.23
C GLY A 23 2.59 -21.02 5.57
N CYS A 24 2.26 -21.24 4.29
CA CYS A 24 1.38 -20.34 3.54
C CYS A 24 -0.11 -20.57 3.77
N LYS A 25 -0.80 -19.47 4.09
CA LYS A 25 -2.23 -19.39 4.38
C LYS A 25 -2.95 -18.69 3.23
N CYS A 26 -4.11 -19.23 2.86
CA CYS A 26 -5.00 -18.52 1.94
C CYS A 26 -5.91 -17.62 2.79
N CYS A 27 -5.63 -16.33 2.74
CA CYS A 27 -6.33 -15.31 3.51
C CYS A 27 -7.48 -14.78 2.68
N ILE A 28 -8.69 -15.17 3.05
CA ILE A 28 -9.91 -14.66 2.44
C ILE A 28 -10.52 -13.66 3.39
N SER A 29 -10.59 -12.41 2.97
CA SER A 29 -11.62 -11.53 3.49
C SER A 29 -12.96 -11.88 2.83
N ASP A 30 -13.94 -12.26 3.66
CA ASP A 30 -15.33 -12.34 3.24
C ASP A 30 -15.90 -10.95 2.91
N CYS A 31 -15.23 -9.89 3.40
CA CYS A 31 -15.62 -8.50 3.29
C CYS A 31 -15.27 -7.89 1.93
N LYS A 32 -16.23 -7.95 1.00
CA LYS A 32 -16.09 -7.33 -0.33
C LYS A 32 -16.84 -6.01 -0.43
N PRO A 33 -16.22 -4.92 -0.91
CA PRO A 33 -16.91 -3.65 -1.11
C PRO A 33 -17.99 -3.78 -2.18
N LYS A 34 -19.23 -3.43 -1.81
CA LYS A 34 -20.29 -3.16 -2.79
C LYS A 34 -20.13 -1.75 -3.34
N ARG A 35 -20.81 -1.48 -4.45
CA ARG A 35 -20.84 -0.16 -5.11
C ARG A 35 -21.10 1.00 -4.14
N LYS A 36 -21.94 0.80 -3.11
CA LYS A 36 -22.24 1.83 -2.09
C LYS A 36 -21.01 2.19 -1.25
N CYS A 37 -20.16 1.22 -0.91
CA CYS A 37 -18.94 1.46 -0.14
C CYS A 37 -17.87 2.15 -0.99
N SER A 38 -17.58 1.60 -2.17
CA SER A 38 -16.56 2.15 -3.07
C SER A 38 -16.88 3.57 -3.54
N LYS A 39 -18.16 3.90 -3.78
CA LYS A 39 -18.58 5.27 -4.16
C LYS A 39 -18.30 6.30 -3.07
N ASN A 40 -18.29 5.88 -1.81
CA ASN A 40 -18.03 6.77 -0.68
C ASN A 40 -16.56 6.69 -0.23
N GLY A 41 -15.70 6.00 -0.98
CA GLY A 41 -14.28 5.82 -0.64
C GLY A 41 -14.05 4.94 0.59
N GLY A 42 -15.03 4.11 0.96
CA GLY A 42 -14.91 3.23 2.12
C GLY A 42 -14.15 1.94 1.82
N MET A 43 -13.58 1.37 2.87
CA MET A 43 -12.95 0.04 2.87
C MET A 43 -13.81 -0.94 3.67
N CYS A 44 -13.73 -2.22 3.34
CA CYS A 44 -14.50 -3.26 4.01
C CYS A 44 -13.64 -4.02 5.02
N LYS A 45 -14.10 -4.10 6.26
CA LYS A 45 -13.45 -4.77 7.39
C LYS A 45 -14.49 -5.21 8.43
N GLU A 46 -14.13 -6.06 9.37
CA GLU A 46 -15.10 -6.58 10.36
C GLU A 46 -15.43 -5.53 11.42
N GLU A 47 -14.46 -4.67 11.74
CA GLU A 47 -14.64 -3.54 12.63
C GLU A 47 -14.18 -2.22 12.00
N CYS A 48 -15.00 -1.19 12.19
CA CYS A 48 -14.58 0.17 11.88
C CYS A 48 -13.77 0.71 13.04
N GLY A 49 -12.73 1.49 12.73
CA GLY A 49 -12.04 2.28 13.73
C GLY A 49 -13.02 3.23 14.42
N VAL A 50 -12.64 3.70 15.61
CA VAL A 50 -13.47 4.53 16.48
C VAL A 50 -13.99 5.79 15.76
N ASP A 51 -13.23 6.27 14.77
CA ASP A 51 -13.48 7.51 14.03
C ASP A 51 -13.88 7.29 12.55
N GLU A 52 -14.25 6.06 12.21
CA GLU A 52 -14.82 5.71 10.91
C GLU A 52 -16.34 5.55 10.99
N LYS A 53 -17.02 6.08 9.98
CA LYS A 53 -18.45 5.82 9.81
C LYS A 53 -18.68 4.49 9.15
N GLU A 54 -19.45 3.66 9.82
CA GLU A 54 -20.01 2.47 9.23
C GLU A 54 -21.14 2.82 8.25
N ILE A 55 -21.02 2.36 7.00
CA ILE A 55 -22.16 2.21 6.10
C ILE A 55 -22.68 0.78 6.18
N THR A 56 -23.87 0.67 6.78
CA THR A 56 -24.63 -0.58 6.80
C THR A 56 -24.89 -1.08 5.38
N LYS A 57 -24.74 -2.40 5.20
CA LYS A 57 -24.88 -3.12 3.91
C LYS A 57 -23.94 -2.59 2.81
N GLY A 58 -22.88 -1.86 3.16
CA GLY A 58 -21.87 -1.38 2.21
C GLY A 58 -20.93 -2.47 1.72
N CYS A 59 -20.78 -3.56 2.48
CA CYS A 59 -19.97 -4.72 2.12
C CYS A 59 -20.83 -5.97 1.91
N ALA A 60 -20.31 -6.94 1.17
CA ALA A 60 -20.75 -8.33 1.17
C ALA A 60 -19.90 -9.11 2.18
N GLY A 61 -20.43 -10.22 2.71
CA GLY A 61 -19.85 -10.99 3.82
C GLY A 61 -20.60 -10.72 5.13
N ASP A 62 -20.86 -11.77 5.90
CA ASP A 62 -21.43 -11.67 7.25
C ASP A 62 -20.44 -10.99 8.20
N GLY A 63 -20.91 -10.07 9.04
CA GLY A 63 -20.04 -9.29 9.95
C GLY A 63 -19.29 -8.12 9.30
N CYS A 64 -19.32 -7.99 7.97
CA CYS A 64 -18.52 -7.00 7.25
C CYS A 64 -19.16 -5.60 7.23
N LYS A 65 -18.38 -4.63 7.69
CA LYS A 65 -18.73 -3.22 7.77
C LYS A 65 -18.00 -2.42 6.69
N CYS A 66 -18.71 -1.49 6.06
CA CYS A 66 -18.06 -0.52 5.18
C CYS A 66 -17.64 0.67 6.01
N CYS A 67 -16.34 0.81 6.23
CA CYS A 67 -15.78 1.85 7.05
C CYS A 67 -15.27 2.98 6.18
N ILE A 68 -15.79 4.17 6.44
CA ILE A 68 -15.41 5.38 5.74
C ILE A 68 -14.79 6.30 6.75
N SER A 69 -13.54 6.67 6.49
CA SER A 69 -12.95 7.79 7.19
C SER A 69 -13.74 9.06 6.86
N ASP A 70 -14.21 9.76 7.89
CA ASP A 70 -14.81 11.09 7.74
C ASP A 70 -13.77 12.14 7.31
N CYS A 71 -12.48 11.78 7.33
CA CYS A 71 -11.35 12.61 6.95
C CYS A 71 -11.36 13.00 5.47
N LYS A 72 -12.09 14.08 5.16
CA LYS A 72 -12.18 14.61 3.79
C LYS A 72 -11.32 15.86 3.61
N PRO A 73 -10.45 15.91 2.58
CA PRO A 73 -9.61 17.07 2.35
C PRO A 73 -10.42 18.29 1.93
N LYS A 74 -10.36 19.36 2.74
CA LYS A 74 -10.90 20.67 2.39
C LYS A 74 -10.01 21.33 1.35
N ARG A 75 -10.49 22.43 0.76
CA ARG A 75 -9.77 23.21 -0.27
C ARG A 75 -8.34 23.57 0.15
N LYS A 76 -8.11 23.93 1.42
CA LYS A 76 -6.78 24.27 1.96
C LYS A 76 -5.82 23.08 1.92
N CYS A 77 -6.29 21.87 2.25
CA CYS A 77 -5.46 20.67 2.20
C CYS A 77 -5.10 20.28 0.75
N ARG A 78 -6.11 20.25 -0.13
CA ARG A 78 -5.92 19.93 -1.55
C ARG A 78 -4.96 20.90 -2.25
N ARG A 79 -5.10 22.20 -2.00
CA ARG A 79 -4.24 23.23 -2.61
C ARG A 79 -2.78 23.07 -2.20
N ASN A 80 -2.55 22.61 -0.97
CA ASN A 80 -1.21 22.31 -0.48
C ASN A 80 -0.76 20.88 -0.79
N GLY A 81 -1.54 20.10 -1.57
CA GLY A 81 -1.19 18.73 -1.94
C GLY A 81 -1.13 17.76 -0.74
N GLY A 82 -1.81 18.08 0.36
CA GLY A 82 -1.86 17.23 1.53
C GLY A 82 -2.90 16.12 1.43
N MET A 83 -2.70 15.07 2.22
CA MET A 83 -3.67 13.99 2.43
C MET A 83 -4.28 14.10 3.82
N CYS A 84 -5.51 13.60 4.00
CA CYS A 84 -6.19 13.61 5.28
C CYS A 84 -6.03 12.28 5.99
N LYS A 85 -5.49 12.33 7.20
CA LYS A 85 -5.27 11.19 8.09
C LYS A 85 -5.26 11.67 9.53
N GLU A 86 -5.37 10.77 10.49
CA GLU A 86 -5.48 11.12 11.92
C GLU A 86 -4.15 11.55 12.53
N GLU A 87 -3.06 11.02 11.99
CA GLU A 87 -1.70 11.37 12.36
C GLU A 87 -0.87 11.64 11.12
N CYS A 88 -0.04 12.68 11.22
CA CYS A 88 0.99 12.97 10.24
C CYS A 88 2.24 12.23 10.68
N GLY A 89 3.01 11.70 9.74
CA GLY A 89 4.35 11.23 10.04
C GLY A 89 5.23 12.38 10.51
N ASP A 90 6.34 12.07 11.16
CA ASP A 90 7.28 13.07 11.67
C ASP A 90 7.77 14.04 10.58
N ASP A 91 7.86 13.54 9.34
CA ASP A 91 8.33 14.28 8.16
C ASP A 91 7.22 15.07 7.42
N GLU A 92 6.02 15.16 8.01
CA GLU A 92 4.87 15.81 7.39
C GLU A 92 4.39 17.04 8.16
N LYS A 93 4.18 18.13 7.43
CA LYS A 93 3.55 19.33 7.99
C LYS A 93 2.07 19.09 8.21
N MET A 94 1.66 19.21 9.48
CA MET A 94 0.25 19.22 9.86
C MET A 94 -0.38 20.59 9.60
N ILE A 95 -1.48 20.62 8.83
CA ILE A 95 -2.44 21.72 8.83
C ILE A 95 -3.67 21.32 9.64
N THR A 96 -3.80 21.95 10.82
CA THR A 96 -5.03 21.87 11.63
C THR A 96 -6.22 22.41 10.84
N LYS A 97 -7.37 21.75 10.98
CA LYS A 97 -8.62 22.06 10.25
C LYS A 97 -8.51 22.01 8.71
N GLY A 98 -7.44 21.44 8.15
CA GLY A 98 -7.28 21.21 6.71
C GLY A 98 -8.22 20.11 6.17
N CYS A 99 -8.72 19.26 7.05
CA CYS A 99 -9.68 18.20 6.75
C CYS A 99 -11.03 18.48 7.41
N ALA A 100 -12.08 17.88 6.87
CA ALA A 100 -13.35 17.68 7.56
C ALA A 100 -13.32 16.34 8.27
N GLY A 101 -14.16 16.15 9.30
CA GLY A 101 -14.07 15.03 10.25
C GLY A 101 -13.35 15.45 11.53
N ASP A 102 -13.86 14.98 12.67
CA ASP A 102 -13.19 15.12 13.98
C ASP A 102 -11.88 14.31 13.98
N GLY A 103 -10.86 14.78 14.70
CA GLY A 103 -9.53 14.14 14.73
C GLY A 103 -8.69 14.26 13.45
N CYS A 104 -9.28 14.59 12.30
CA CYS A 104 -8.61 14.59 11.01
C CYS A 104 -7.61 15.74 10.81
N LYS A 105 -6.37 15.38 10.51
CA LYS A 105 -5.26 16.28 10.19
C LYS A 105 -4.98 16.27 8.69
N CYS A 106 -4.67 17.45 8.14
CA CYS A 106 -4.13 17.50 6.79
C CYS A 106 -2.62 17.39 6.87
N CYS A 107 -2.08 16.29 6.36
CA CYS A 107 -0.65 16.02 6.38
C CYS A 107 -0.09 16.32 5.00
N ILE A 108 0.86 17.24 4.97
CA ILE A 108 1.51 17.69 3.76
C ILE A 108 2.95 17.25 3.87
N SER A 109 3.32 16.30 3.02
CA SER A 109 4.73 16.12 2.73
C SER A 109 5.24 17.37 2.01
N ASP A 110 6.35 17.94 2.48
CA ASP A 110 7.06 18.98 1.76
C ASP A 110 7.56 18.46 0.40
N CYS A 111 7.70 17.13 0.27
CA CYS A 111 8.20 16.45 -0.91
C CYS A 111 7.08 16.10 -1.90
N LYS A 112 7.04 16.83 -3.02
CA LYS A 112 6.07 16.59 -4.10
C LYS A 112 6.73 16.06 -5.38
N PRO A 113 6.22 14.98 -5.97
CA PRO A 113 6.77 14.47 -7.23
C PRO A 113 6.53 15.44 -8.38
N LYS A 114 7.62 15.81 -9.07
CA LYS A 114 7.54 16.44 -10.39
C LYS A 114 7.36 15.35 -11.45
N ARG A 115 6.97 15.76 -12.65
CA ARG A 115 6.77 14.87 -13.82
C ARG A 115 7.93 13.90 -14.06
N LYS A 116 9.18 14.33 -13.80
CA LYS A 116 10.38 13.49 -13.95
C LYS A 116 10.39 12.31 -12.97
N CYS A 117 9.96 12.53 -11.72
CA CYS A 117 9.90 11.47 -10.72
C CYS A 117 8.78 10.47 -11.03
N SER A 118 7.56 10.98 -11.25
CA SER A 118 6.40 10.12 -11.53
C SER A 118 6.57 9.27 -12.81
N LYS A 119 7.20 9.82 -13.86
CA LYS A 119 7.46 9.05 -15.09
C LYS A 119 8.42 7.88 -14.90
N ASN A 120 9.30 7.96 -13.91
CA ASN A 120 10.24 6.90 -13.60
C ASN A 120 9.73 6.00 -12.46
N GLY A 121 8.47 6.17 -12.04
CA GLY A 121 7.88 5.39 -10.95
C GLY A 121 8.45 5.74 -9.57
N GLY A 122 9.08 6.89 -9.41
CA GLY A 122 9.71 7.30 -8.16
C GLY A 122 8.74 7.89 -7.15
N MET A 123 9.12 7.80 -5.88
CA MET A 123 8.45 8.47 -4.75
C MET A 123 9.33 9.60 -4.21
N CYS A 124 8.70 10.60 -3.60
CA CYS A 124 9.40 11.75 -3.05
C CYS A 124 9.47 11.67 -1.54
N LYS A 125 10.70 11.75 -1.01
CA LYS A 125 11.01 11.71 0.43
C LYS A 125 12.35 12.41 0.68
N GLU A 126 12.68 12.70 1.94
CA GLU A 126 13.92 13.42 2.28
C GLU A 126 15.17 12.54 2.13
N GLU A 127 15.02 11.23 2.33
CA GLU A 127 16.11 10.25 2.17
C GLU A 127 15.68 9.06 1.32
N CYS A 128 16.51 8.73 0.32
CA CYS A 128 16.36 7.48 -0.41
C CYS A 128 16.86 6.33 0.45
N GLY A 129 16.14 5.22 0.40
CA GLY A 129 16.62 3.98 0.99
C GLY A 129 17.90 3.55 0.29
N VAL A 130 18.65 2.67 0.94
CA VAL A 130 19.88 2.08 0.37
C VAL A 130 19.62 1.44 -1.01
N ASP A 131 18.41 0.92 -1.22
CA ASP A 131 17.95 0.25 -2.45
C ASP A 131 17.42 1.19 -3.56
N GLU A 132 17.53 2.51 -3.38
CA GLU A 132 16.92 3.49 -4.27
C GLU A 132 17.91 4.48 -4.86
N LYS A 133 17.80 4.69 -6.17
CA LYS A 133 18.47 5.78 -6.86
C LYS A 133 17.76 7.10 -6.64
N GLU A 134 18.54 8.09 -6.24
CA GLU A 134 18.11 9.47 -6.25
C GLU A 134 18.10 10.04 -7.68
N ILE A 135 16.96 10.60 -8.10
CA ILE A 135 16.88 11.53 -9.22
C ILE A 135 16.88 12.96 -8.68
N THR A 136 17.99 13.64 -8.96
CA THR A 136 18.13 15.07 -8.68
C THR A 136 17.04 15.88 -9.37
N LYS A 137 16.50 16.86 -8.64
CA LYS A 137 15.40 17.75 -9.07
C LYS A 137 14.13 17.00 -9.48
N GLY A 138 13.96 15.74 -9.09
CA GLY A 138 12.76 14.94 -9.34
C GLY A 138 11.58 15.35 -8.45
N CYS A 139 11.84 15.97 -7.31
CA CYS A 139 10.82 16.45 -6.37
C CYS A 139 10.85 17.98 -6.23
N ALA A 140 9.74 18.55 -5.77
CA ALA A 140 9.66 19.88 -5.18
C ALA A 140 9.64 19.75 -3.66
N GLY A 141 10.11 20.79 -2.95
CA GLY A 141 10.38 20.75 -1.51
C GLY A 141 11.88 20.84 -1.24
N ASP A 142 12.25 21.55 -0.18
CA ASP A 142 13.64 21.60 0.30
C ASP A 142 14.03 20.22 0.88
N GLY A 143 15.27 19.77 0.69
CA GLY A 143 15.70 18.42 1.11
C GLY A 143 15.10 17.22 0.34
N CYS A 144 14.11 17.44 -0.53
CA CYS A 144 13.35 16.36 -1.15
C CYS A 144 14.04 15.68 -2.33
N LYS A 145 14.18 14.35 -2.22
CA LYS A 145 14.79 13.46 -3.19
C LYS A 145 13.72 12.62 -3.90
N CYS A 146 13.90 12.42 -5.20
CA CYS A 146 13.08 11.45 -5.93
C CYS A 146 13.77 10.10 -5.86
N CYS A 147 13.20 9.17 -5.12
CA CYS A 147 13.77 7.86 -4.90
C CYS A 147 13.09 6.85 -5.81
N ILE A 148 13.89 6.16 -6.60
CA ILE A 148 13.44 5.15 -7.57
C ILE A 148 14.20 3.88 -7.27
N SER A 149 13.47 2.80 -7.05
CA SER A 149 14.11 1.49 -6.98
C SER A 149 14.82 1.19 -8.29
N ASP A 150 16.10 0.86 -8.20
CA ASP A 150 16.87 0.34 -9.33
C ASP A 150 16.45 -1.07 -9.73
N CYS A 151 15.82 -1.76 -8.78
CA CYS A 151 15.42 -3.14 -8.90
C CYS A 151 14.13 -3.24 -9.72
N LYS A 152 14.30 -3.40 -11.04
CA LYS A 152 13.17 -3.53 -11.97
C LYS A 152 12.89 -5.01 -12.27
N PRO A 153 11.64 -5.49 -12.09
CA PRO A 153 11.30 -6.86 -12.43
C PRO A 153 11.42 -7.12 -13.92
N LYS A 154 12.21 -8.14 -14.28
CA LYS A 154 12.18 -8.72 -15.63
C LYS A 154 11.01 -9.68 -15.72
N ARG A 155 10.66 -10.06 -16.95
CA ARG A 155 9.58 -11.02 -17.25
C ARG A 155 9.64 -12.30 -16.41
N LYS A 156 10.84 -12.81 -16.09
CA LYS A 156 11.02 -13.99 -15.22
C LYS A 156 10.51 -13.76 -13.80
N CYS A 157 10.76 -12.59 -13.22
CA CYS A 157 10.29 -12.24 -11.89
C CYS A 157 8.77 -12.03 -11.87
N SER A 158 8.26 -11.18 -12.77
CA SER A 158 6.83 -10.89 -12.85
C SER A 158 5.99 -12.14 -13.14
N LYS A 159 6.46 -13.06 -13.99
CA LYS A 159 5.74 -14.31 -14.29
C LYS A 159 5.60 -15.23 -13.06
N ASN A 160 6.53 -15.13 -12.12
CA ASN A 160 6.51 -15.91 -10.89
C ASN A 160 5.88 -15.15 -9.71
N GLY A 161 5.30 -13.96 -9.96
CA GLY A 161 4.72 -13.11 -8.92
C GLY A 161 5.76 -12.47 -7.99
N GLY A 162 7.03 -12.43 -8.39
CA GLY A 162 8.11 -11.91 -7.55
C GLY A 162 8.20 -10.39 -7.53
N MET A 163 8.76 -9.88 -6.43
CA MET A 163 9.14 -8.49 -6.26
C MET A 163 10.67 -8.34 -6.28
N CYS A 164 11.16 -7.18 -6.73
CA CYS A 164 12.59 -6.94 -6.86
C CYS A 164 13.12 -6.07 -5.73
N LYS A 165 14.16 -6.55 -5.04
CA LYS A 165 14.85 -5.89 -3.92
C LYS A 165 16.28 -6.45 -3.77
N GLU A 166 17.18 -5.82 -3.02
CA GLU A 166 18.57 -6.32 -2.88
C GLU A 166 18.68 -7.59 -2.03
N GLU A 167 17.77 -7.78 -1.08
CA GLU A 167 17.72 -8.97 -0.23
C GLU A 167 16.32 -9.57 -0.16
N CYS A 168 16.26 -10.89 -0.30
CA CYS A 168 15.05 -11.64 -0.03
C CYS A 168 14.90 -11.83 1.47
N GLY A 169 13.67 -11.72 1.95
CA GLY A 169 13.34 -12.11 3.32
C GLY A 169 13.70 -13.57 3.55
N VAL A 170 13.81 -13.95 4.82
CA VAL A 170 14.19 -15.30 5.24
C VAL A 170 13.32 -16.38 4.57
N ASP A 171 12.06 -16.03 4.28
CA ASP A 171 11.03 -16.94 3.75
C ASP A 171 10.75 -16.75 2.24
N GLU A 172 11.59 -15.99 1.55
CA GLU A 172 11.47 -15.75 0.11
C GLU A 172 12.57 -16.47 -0.68
N LYS A 173 12.18 -17.05 -1.81
CA LYS A 173 13.13 -17.62 -2.77
C LYS A 173 13.65 -16.56 -3.72
N GLU A 174 14.96 -16.52 -3.85
CA GLU A 174 15.62 -15.74 -4.89
C GLU A 174 15.54 -16.43 -6.26
N ILE A 175 15.02 -15.72 -7.26
CA ILE A 175 15.27 -16.01 -8.67
C ILE A 175 16.45 -15.16 -9.15
N THR A 176 17.56 -15.83 -9.40
CA THR A 176 18.76 -15.23 -9.98
C THR A 176 18.44 -14.62 -11.35
N LYS A 177 18.99 -13.42 -11.61
CA LYS A 177 18.75 -12.64 -12.84
C LYS A 177 17.27 -12.34 -13.11
N GLY A 178 16.40 -12.43 -12.10
CA GLY A 178 14.98 -12.09 -12.21
C GLY A 178 14.73 -10.58 -12.26
N CYS A 179 15.66 -9.77 -11.77
CA CYS A 179 15.58 -8.31 -11.77
C CYS A 179 16.68 -7.68 -12.65
N ALA A 180 16.45 -6.46 -13.10
CA ALA A 180 17.46 -5.54 -13.60
C ALA A 180 17.91 -4.61 -12.46
N GLY A 181 19.14 -4.13 -12.53
CA GLY A 181 19.83 -3.44 -11.43
C GLY A 181 20.92 -4.34 -10.84
N ASP A 182 22.08 -3.76 -10.54
CA ASP A 182 23.13 -4.42 -9.76
C ASP A 182 22.62 -4.69 -8.34
N GLY A 183 23.01 -5.81 -7.72
CA GLY A 183 22.55 -6.20 -6.38
C GLY A 183 21.10 -6.72 -6.31
N CYS A 184 20.27 -6.45 -7.31
CA CYS A 184 18.84 -6.76 -7.27
C CYS A 184 18.51 -8.26 -7.44
N LYS A 185 17.82 -8.79 -6.44
CA LYS A 185 17.27 -10.15 -6.37
C LYS A 185 15.77 -10.13 -6.66
N CYS A 186 15.30 -11.14 -7.38
CA CYS A 186 13.86 -11.35 -7.52
C CYS A 186 13.40 -12.24 -6.39
N CYS A 187 12.68 -11.67 -5.45
CA CYS A 187 12.20 -12.36 -4.27
C CYS A 187 10.77 -12.80 -4.50
N ILE A 188 10.57 -14.09 -4.34
CA ILE A 188 9.29 -14.73 -4.54
C ILE A 188 8.95 -15.46 -3.28
N SER A 189 7.87 -15.03 -2.63
CA SER A 189 7.26 -15.83 -1.59
C SER A 189 6.91 -17.20 -2.16
N ASP A 190 7.20 -18.24 -1.39
CA ASP A 190 6.71 -19.58 -1.69
C ASP A 190 5.18 -19.65 -1.66
N CYS A 191 4.55 -18.68 -0.99
CA CYS A 191 3.11 -18.45 -0.94
C CYS A 191 2.53 -18.08 -2.31
N LYS A 192 2.11 -19.11 -3.05
CA LYS A 192 1.48 -18.94 -4.37
C LYS A 192 0.08 -19.52 -4.41
N PRO A 193 -0.90 -18.85 -5.04
CA PRO A 193 -2.23 -19.43 -5.20
C PRO A 193 -2.17 -20.69 -6.11
N LYS A 194 -2.58 -21.85 -5.59
CA LYS A 194 -2.72 -23.11 -6.35
C LYS A 194 -3.98 -23.11 -7.21
N ARG A 195 -5.03 -22.43 -6.74
CA ARG A 195 -6.32 -22.15 -7.40
C ARG A 195 -6.81 -20.78 -6.92
N LYS A 196 -7.90 -20.23 -7.48
CA LYS A 196 -8.51 -19.02 -6.93
C LYS A 196 -8.73 -19.25 -5.43
N CYS A 197 -8.10 -18.42 -4.59
CA CYS A 197 -8.48 -18.26 -3.19
C CYS A 197 -9.91 -17.70 -3.19
N SER A 198 -10.91 -18.56 -3.21
CA SER A 198 -12.31 -18.19 -3.35
C SER A 198 -13.23 -19.17 -2.66
#